data_AF-A0A2T0PZ55-F1
#
_entry.id   AF-A0A2T0PZ55-F1
#
_cell.length_a   1.000
_cell.length_b   1.000
_cell.length_c   1.000
_cell.angle_alpha   90.00
_cell.angle_beta   90.00
_cell.angle_gamma   90.00
#
_symmetry.space_group_name_H-M   'P 1'
#
loop_
_entity.id
_entity.type
_entity.pdbx_description
1 polymer ?
#
loop_
_entity_poly.entity_id
_entity_poly.type
_entity_poly.pdbx_seq_one_letter_code
_entity_poly.pdbx_strand_id
1 'polypeptide(L)'
;MGRRVPTSRLRDVLRVSYIKVAEFQKRGLVHLHIVARLDGVDPEDRDRIAAPPSWASAALLRSAFAAAVPAVGVELSSPDGLLRVAQWGAQWDASDVSAASDGSVAAGRRTAAYLSKYATKTAGGSAASGWALARRIRTLRVAWLRRQVGEHLARMVETAWTLGAEPGLEGLRRWAHSLGHPGHLATKSRRYSLTLGALRQARRSWRAEQRRAAGEDDPWADDAAVRVGEWRYVARGYASLGDAALAERMAEQHAFALAEYRDQIARENAFRAEVGLPPVPARGSSRGMSRAASA
;
A
#
# COMPACT_ATOMS: atom_id res chain seq x y z
N MET A 1 4.38 -26.39 39.49
CA MET A 1 3.11 -25.90 38.88
C MET A 1 3.24 -24.40 38.63
N GLY A 2 3.01 -23.95 37.39
CA GLY A 2 3.18 -22.55 37.01
C GLY A 2 2.11 -21.62 37.61
N ARG A 3 2.51 -20.40 37.96
CA ARG A 3 1.60 -19.35 38.45
C ARG A 3 0.62 -18.97 37.32
N ARG A 4 -0.69 -18.95 37.60
CA ARG A 4 -1.69 -18.45 36.65
C ARG A 4 -1.41 -16.99 36.30
N VAL A 5 -1.38 -16.69 35.00
CA VAL A 5 -1.27 -15.32 34.49
C VAL A 5 -2.66 -14.87 34.06
N PRO A 6 -3.27 -13.85 34.69
CA PRO A 6 -4.54 -13.31 34.23
C PRO A 6 -4.35 -12.59 32.89
N THR A 7 -5.38 -12.54 32.05
CA THR A 7 -5.35 -11.87 30.73
C THR A 7 -4.84 -10.44 30.80
N SER A 8 -5.17 -9.71 31.88
CA SER A 8 -4.73 -8.34 32.13
C SER A 8 -3.20 -8.20 32.29
N ARG A 9 -2.51 -9.25 32.75
CA ARG A 9 -1.05 -9.27 32.93
C ARG A 9 -0.30 -10.08 31.87
N LEU A 10 -0.99 -10.60 30.85
CA LEU A 10 -0.35 -11.36 29.77
C LEU A 10 0.71 -10.51 29.06
N ARG A 11 0.45 -9.20 28.90
CA ARG A 11 1.37 -8.23 28.24
C ARG A 11 2.67 -7.97 29.01
N ASP A 12 2.77 -8.43 30.26
CA ASP A 12 3.95 -8.28 31.10
C ASP A 12 4.92 -9.46 30.96
N VAL A 13 4.47 -10.58 30.38
CA VAL A 13 5.27 -11.80 30.24
C VAL A 13 5.38 -12.29 28.79
N LEU A 14 4.45 -11.86 27.94
CA LEU A 14 4.33 -12.33 26.56
C LEU A 14 3.87 -11.18 25.66
N ARG A 15 4.43 -11.11 24.45
CA ARG A 15 3.93 -10.23 23.39
C ARG A 15 3.85 -10.96 22.06
N VAL A 16 2.91 -10.51 21.22
CA VAL A 16 2.82 -10.93 19.82
C VAL A 16 3.62 -9.94 18.97
N SER A 17 4.71 -10.43 18.40
CA SER A 17 5.51 -9.69 17.43
C SER A 17 5.17 -10.18 16.03
N TYR A 18 4.90 -9.26 15.10
CA TYR A 18 4.51 -9.63 13.75
C TYR A 18 5.04 -8.67 12.69
N ILE A 19 5.06 -9.16 11.46
CA ILE A 19 5.01 -8.39 10.23
C ILE A 19 3.85 -8.90 9.39
N LYS A 20 3.11 -7.97 8.79
CA LYS A 20 2.00 -8.26 7.89
C LYS A 20 2.17 -7.54 6.58
N VAL A 21 1.80 -8.20 5.49
CA VAL A 21 1.74 -7.64 4.14
C VAL A 21 0.32 -7.77 3.62
N ALA A 22 -0.26 -6.66 3.18
CA ALA A 22 -1.54 -6.65 2.48
C ALA A 22 -1.32 -6.94 1.00
N GLU A 23 -2.07 -7.90 0.45
CA GLU A 23 -2.13 -8.21 -0.99
C GLU A 23 -3.52 -7.90 -1.51
N PHE A 24 -3.60 -7.01 -2.50
CA PHE A 24 -4.86 -6.62 -3.13
C PHE A 24 -5.23 -7.61 -4.22
N GLN A 25 -6.31 -8.36 -4.00
CA GLN A 25 -6.84 -9.27 -5.00
C GLN A 25 -7.63 -8.50 -6.07
N LYS A 26 -7.66 -9.03 -7.30
CA LYS A 26 -8.46 -8.46 -8.40
C LYS A 26 -9.94 -8.29 -8.01
N ARG A 27 -10.48 -9.14 -7.15
CA ARG A 27 -11.88 -9.06 -6.68
C ARG A 27 -12.12 -8.05 -5.55
N GLY A 28 -11.17 -7.15 -5.26
CA GLY A 28 -11.32 -6.13 -4.22
C GLY A 28 -11.12 -6.62 -2.78
N LEU A 29 -10.77 -7.90 -2.59
CA LEU A 29 -10.41 -8.42 -1.27
C LEU A 29 -8.96 -8.11 -0.91
N VAL A 30 -8.72 -7.87 0.37
CA VAL A 30 -7.37 -7.75 0.92
C VAL A 30 -6.99 -9.08 1.58
N HIS A 31 -5.92 -9.69 1.09
CA HIS A 31 -5.30 -10.86 1.71
C HIS A 31 -4.17 -10.39 2.63
N LEU A 32 -4.13 -10.88 3.87
CA LEU A 32 -3.04 -10.56 4.80
C LEU A 32 -2.10 -11.75 4.93
N HIS A 33 -0.85 -11.55 4.51
CA HIS A 33 0.24 -12.48 4.76
C HIS A 33 0.94 -12.06 6.03
N ILE A 34 0.94 -12.91 7.05
CA ILE A 34 1.42 -12.57 8.39
C ILE A 34 2.51 -13.56 8.80
N VAL A 35 3.66 -13.04 9.21
CA VAL A 35 4.62 -13.80 10.01
C VAL A 35 4.53 -13.24 11.42
N ALA A 36 4.13 -14.10 12.35
CA ALA A 36 3.95 -13.76 13.76
C ALA A 36 4.81 -14.68 14.63
N ARG A 37 5.25 -14.14 15.76
CA ARG A 37 6.07 -14.80 16.77
C ARG A 37 5.60 -14.37 18.15
N LEU A 38 5.72 -15.28 19.11
CA LEU A 38 5.59 -14.98 20.52
C LEU A 38 6.97 -14.63 21.07
N ASP A 39 7.10 -13.45 21.69
CA ASP A 39 8.31 -13.03 22.38
C ASP A 39 8.03 -12.92 23.88
N GLY A 40 9.06 -13.19 24.69
CA GLY A 40 9.07 -12.81 26.10
C GLY A 40 9.14 -11.29 26.27
N VAL A 41 8.85 -10.84 27.47
CA VAL A 41 9.02 -9.44 27.88
C VAL A 41 10.08 -9.41 28.97
N ASP A 42 11.18 -8.70 28.70
CA ASP A 42 12.19 -8.39 29.70
C ASP A 42 11.72 -7.17 30.51
N PRO A 43 11.63 -7.27 31.86
CA PRO A 43 11.14 -6.21 32.71
C PRO A 43 12.10 -5.01 32.79
N GLU A 44 13.41 -5.23 32.61
CA GLU A 44 14.43 -4.19 32.66
C GLU A 44 14.60 -3.50 31.30
N ASP A 45 14.44 -4.26 30.21
CA ASP A 45 14.48 -3.73 28.85
C ASP A 45 13.32 -4.25 27.99
N ARG A 46 12.23 -3.47 27.94
CA ARG A 46 11.05 -3.83 27.14
C ARG A 46 11.33 -3.85 25.63
N ASP A 47 12.40 -3.22 25.14
CA ASP A 47 12.80 -3.21 23.74
C ASP A 47 13.60 -4.45 23.33
N ARG A 48 14.22 -5.13 24.30
CA ARG A 48 14.93 -6.38 24.07
C ARG A 48 14.01 -7.45 23.48
N ILE A 49 14.54 -8.19 22.50
CA ILE A 49 13.89 -9.40 21.99
C ILE A 49 14.30 -10.56 22.91
N ALA A 50 13.37 -11.03 23.73
CA ALA A 50 13.56 -12.14 24.66
C ALA A 50 12.83 -13.39 24.17
N ALA A 51 13.37 -14.57 24.52
CA ALA A 51 12.73 -15.84 24.24
C ALA A 51 11.35 -15.91 24.92
N PRO A 52 10.33 -16.50 24.28
CA PRO A 52 9.03 -16.68 24.90
C PRO A 52 9.13 -17.62 26.12
N PRO A 53 8.21 -17.49 27.10
CA PRO A 53 8.02 -18.51 28.12
C PRO A 53 7.83 -19.90 27.51
N SER A 54 8.27 -20.95 28.20
CA SER A 54 8.26 -22.34 27.67
C SER A 54 6.87 -22.85 27.24
N TRP A 55 5.79 -22.30 27.80
CA TRP A 55 4.41 -22.65 27.42
C TRP A 55 3.90 -21.92 26.17
N ALA A 56 4.58 -20.85 25.74
CA ALA A 56 4.17 -20.00 24.63
C ALA A 56 4.69 -20.54 23.28
N SER A 57 4.06 -21.61 22.82
CA SER A 57 4.43 -22.34 21.61
C SER A 57 3.81 -21.76 20.32
N ALA A 58 4.35 -22.16 19.16
CA ALA A 58 3.75 -21.89 17.86
C ALA A 58 2.33 -22.50 17.74
N ALA A 59 2.11 -23.67 18.35
CA ALA A 59 0.78 -24.29 18.42
C ALA A 59 -0.22 -23.42 19.19
N LEU A 60 0.20 -22.82 20.32
CA LEU A 60 -0.64 -21.88 21.06
C LEU A 60 -0.99 -20.65 20.21
N LEU A 61 -0.02 -20.10 19.48
CA LEU A 61 -0.25 -18.97 18.57
C LEU A 61 -1.24 -19.35 17.46
N ARG A 62 -1.10 -20.53 16.85
CA ARG A 62 -2.03 -21.05 15.84
C ARG A 62 -3.45 -21.19 16.39
N SER A 63 -3.61 -21.75 17.59
CA SER A 63 -4.92 -21.86 18.25
C SER A 63 -5.52 -20.49 18.55
N ALA A 64 -4.70 -19.50 18.94
CA ALA A 64 -5.17 -18.14 19.12
C ALA A 64 -5.68 -17.50 17.81
N PHE A 65 -4.98 -17.72 16.69
CA PHE A 65 -5.47 -17.30 15.37
C PHE A 65 -6.77 -18.02 14.99
N ALA A 66 -6.87 -19.34 15.22
CA ALA A 66 -8.07 -20.12 14.94
C ALA A 66 -9.30 -19.60 15.67
N ALA A 67 -9.13 -19.13 16.91
CA ALA A 67 -10.20 -18.50 17.69
C ALA A 67 -10.50 -17.05 17.24
N ALA A 68 -9.47 -16.27 16.91
CA ALA A 68 -9.61 -14.86 16.60
C ALA A 68 -10.18 -14.59 15.20
N VAL A 69 -9.78 -15.35 14.18
CA VAL A 69 -10.19 -15.15 12.78
C VAL A 69 -11.72 -15.12 12.61
N PRO A 70 -12.50 -16.11 13.10
CA PRO A 70 -13.96 -16.07 12.96
C PRO A 70 -14.66 -15.08 13.91
N ALA A 71 -13.99 -14.64 14.99
CA ALA A 71 -14.60 -13.77 16.00
C ALA A 71 -14.45 -12.27 15.69
N VAL A 72 -13.52 -11.89 14.80
CA VAL A 72 -13.24 -10.48 14.50
C VAL A 72 -14.09 -9.99 13.33
N GLY A 73 -14.92 -8.99 13.61
CA GLY A 73 -15.66 -8.21 12.63
C GLY A 73 -15.54 -6.72 12.93
N VAL A 74 -15.60 -5.90 11.89
CA VAL A 74 -15.66 -4.43 12.00
C VAL A 74 -16.88 -3.96 11.23
N GLU A 75 -17.79 -3.26 11.93
CA GLU A 75 -18.94 -2.62 11.30
C GLU A 75 -18.48 -1.55 10.32
N LEU A 76 -19.11 -1.51 9.16
CA LEU A 76 -18.88 -0.55 8.10
C LEU A 76 -20.07 0.38 8.01
N SER A 77 -19.79 1.69 7.96
CA SER A 77 -20.78 2.68 7.54
C SER A 77 -21.34 2.29 6.16
N SER A 78 -22.65 2.36 5.98
CA SER A 78 -23.29 2.08 4.69
C SER A 78 -24.24 3.21 4.31
N PRO A 79 -24.18 3.74 3.07
CA PRO A 79 -25.02 4.86 2.64
C PRO A 79 -26.50 4.49 2.53
N ASP A 80 -26.80 3.21 2.37
CA ASP A 80 -28.14 2.64 2.23
C ASP A 80 -28.78 2.30 3.59
N GLY A 81 -28.11 2.59 4.72
CA GLY A 81 -28.57 2.26 6.06
C GLY A 81 -28.49 0.77 6.43
N LEU A 82 -27.97 -0.08 5.54
CA LEU A 82 -27.79 -1.51 5.82
C LEU A 82 -26.51 -1.74 6.63
N LEU A 83 -26.60 -2.50 7.71
CA LEU A 83 -25.42 -2.92 8.47
C LEU A 83 -24.55 -3.84 7.62
N ARG A 84 -23.30 -3.44 7.39
CA ARG A 84 -22.28 -4.25 6.71
C ARG A 84 -21.13 -4.49 7.68
N VAL A 85 -20.55 -5.69 7.64
CA VAL A 85 -19.41 -6.06 8.50
C VAL A 85 -18.25 -6.53 7.63
N ALA A 86 -17.09 -5.90 7.81
CA ALA A 86 -15.83 -6.44 7.32
C ALA A 86 -15.37 -7.55 8.27
N GLN A 87 -15.28 -8.76 7.75
CA GLN A 87 -14.85 -9.94 8.50
C GLN A 87 -13.89 -10.79 7.67
N TRP A 88 -13.20 -11.72 8.34
CA TRP A 88 -12.38 -12.69 7.65
C TRP A 88 -13.25 -13.69 6.89
N GLY A 89 -12.79 -14.10 5.70
CA GLY A 89 -13.40 -15.22 4.98
C GLY A 89 -13.01 -16.56 5.59
N ALA A 90 -13.60 -17.64 5.07
CA ALA A 90 -13.28 -19.01 5.52
C ALA A 90 -11.84 -19.45 5.18
N GLN A 91 -11.17 -18.75 4.26
CA GLN A 91 -9.83 -19.07 3.80
C GLN A 91 -8.78 -18.45 4.71
N TRP A 92 -8.23 -19.24 5.62
CA TRP A 92 -7.01 -18.94 6.35
C TRP A 92 -6.21 -20.22 6.54
N ASP A 93 -4.89 -20.09 6.59
CA ASP A 93 -3.98 -21.19 6.88
C ASP A 93 -2.81 -20.66 7.72
N ALA A 94 -2.26 -21.53 8.56
CA ALA A 94 -1.14 -21.21 9.43
C ALA A 94 -0.23 -22.43 9.56
N SER A 95 1.04 -22.21 9.19
CA SER A 95 2.12 -23.19 9.25
C SER A 95 3.22 -22.69 10.20
N ASP A 96 3.83 -23.61 10.94
CA ASP A 96 4.97 -23.31 11.79
C ASP A 96 6.24 -23.20 10.95
N VAL A 97 6.72 -21.97 10.76
CA VAL A 97 7.94 -21.66 10.02
C VAL A 97 9.20 -22.12 10.79
N SER A 98 9.10 -22.25 12.12
CA SER A 98 10.22 -22.67 12.98
C SER A 98 10.49 -24.18 12.89
N ALA A 99 9.48 -25.00 12.60
CA ALA A 99 9.64 -26.44 12.44
C ALA A 99 10.51 -26.80 11.21
N ALA A 100 10.54 -25.95 10.19
CA ALA A 100 11.41 -26.07 9.01
C ALA A 100 12.74 -25.29 9.16
N SER A 101 13.03 -24.82 10.36
CA SER A 101 14.16 -23.95 10.69
C SER A 101 15.07 -24.65 11.71
N ASP A 102 16.30 -24.88 11.32
CA ASP A 102 17.41 -25.30 12.19
C ASP A 102 17.96 -24.15 13.07
N GLY A 103 17.29 -22.99 13.10
CA GLY A 103 17.76 -21.78 13.78
C GLY A 103 18.86 -21.03 13.02
N SER A 104 19.22 -21.48 11.83
CA SER A 104 20.28 -20.86 11.02
C SER A 104 19.86 -19.53 10.39
N VAL A 105 20.86 -18.76 9.95
CA VAL A 105 20.67 -17.57 9.10
C VAL A 105 19.87 -17.91 7.82
N ALA A 106 19.95 -19.15 7.32
CA ALA A 106 19.21 -19.58 6.14
C ALA A 106 17.70 -19.65 6.39
N ALA A 107 17.26 -20.06 7.58
CA ALA A 107 15.85 -20.02 7.97
C ALA A 107 15.29 -18.59 8.03
N GLY A 108 16.07 -17.65 8.56
CA GLY A 108 15.74 -16.22 8.53
C GLY A 108 15.59 -15.67 7.10
N ARG A 109 16.49 -16.08 6.19
CA ARG A 109 16.39 -15.72 4.75
C ARG A 109 15.14 -16.30 4.09
N ARG A 110 14.74 -17.54 4.40
CA ARG A 110 13.50 -18.14 3.86
C ARG A 110 12.27 -17.33 4.26
N THR A 111 12.17 -16.94 5.54
CA THR A 111 11.08 -16.09 6.04
C THR A 111 11.06 -14.72 5.36
N ALA A 112 12.22 -14.10 5.17
CA ALA A 112 12.35 -12.83 4.47
C ALA A 112 12.01 -12.93 2.97
N ALA A 113 12.39 -14.04 2.31
CA ALA A 113 12.05 -14.31 0.92
C ALA A 113 10.54 -14.54 0.75
N TYR A 114 9.91 -15.28 1.68
CA TYR A 114 8.46 -15.46 1.73
C TYR A 114 7.75 -14.11 1.83
N LEU A 115 8.13 -13.25 2.78
CA LEU A 115 7.54 -11.91 2.92
C LEU A 115 7.80 -11.03 1.70
N SER A 116 9.01 -11.07 1.15
CA SER A 116 9.38 -10.32 -0.07
C SER A 116 8.55 -10.76 -1.27
N LYS A 117 8.26 -12.06 -1.40
CA LYS A 117 7.38 -12.57 -2.47
C LYS A 117 6.03 -11.86 -2.45
N TYR A 118 5.40 -11.70 -1.29
CA TYR A 118 4.07 -11.07 -1.20
C TYR A 118 4.13 -9.55 -1.26
N ALA A 119 5.18 -8.93 -0.73
CA ALA A 119 5.41 -7.50 -0.91
C ALA A 119 5.56 -7.16 -2.40
N THR A 120 6.36 -7.95 -3.13
CA THR A 120 6.62 -7.76 -4.56
C THR A 120 5.46 -8.23 -5.43
N LYS A 121 4.65 -9.22 -5.02
CA LYS A 121 3.45 -9.62 -5.77
C LYS A 121 2.37 -8.54 -5.73
N THR A 122 2.19 -7.93 -4.56
CA THR A 122 1.28 -6.80 -4.40
C THR A 122 1.79 -5.57 -5.12
N ALA A 123 3.11 -5.32 -5.02
CA ALA A 123 3.74 -4.29 -5.82
C ALA A 123 3.59 -4.60 -7.30
N GLY A 124 3.76 -5.85 -7.75
CA GLY A 124 3.85 -6.32 -9.13
C GLY A 124 2.55 -6.28 -9.91
N GLY A 125 1.43 -6.67 -9.30
CA GLY A 125 0.09 -6.46 -9.87
C GLY A 125 -0.28 -4.98 -9.98
N SER A 126 0.35 -4.14 -9.16
CA SER A 126 0.33 -2.68 -9.25
C SER A 126 1.56 -2.09 -9.93
N ALA A 127 2.59 -2.84 -10.37
CA ALA A 127 3.91 -2.26 -10.74
C ALA A 127 3.92 -1.85 -12.21
N ALA A 128 3.17 -2.58 -13.03
CA ALA A 128 2.74 -2.08 -14.34
C ALA A 128 1.94 -0.77 -14.21
N SER A 129 1.40 -0.48 -13.01
CA SER A 129 0.61 0.68 -12.61
C SER A 129 1.33 1.59 -11.60
N GLY A 130 2.61 1.32 -11.31
CA GLY A 130 3.21 1.52 -9.98
C GLY A 130 3.33 2.96 -9.55
N TRP A 131 3.49 3.85 -10.51
CA TRP A 131 3.59 5.28 -10.26
C TRP A 131 2.21 5.95 -10.15
N ALA A 132 1.21 5.47 -10.88
CA ALA A 132 -0.13 6.08 -10.94
C ALA A 132 -0.89 5.90 -9.62
N LEU A 133 -0.60 4.83 -8.88
CA LEU A 133 -1.17 4.51 -7.57
C LEU A 133 -0.17 4.68 -6.41
N ALA A 134 1.07 5.12 -6.66
CA ALA A 134 2.10 5.32 -5.63
C ALA A 134 1.71 6.37 -4.59
N ARG A 135 0.79 7.27 -4.93
CA ARG A 135 0.46 8.45 -4.13
C ARG A 135 -1.05 8.64 -4.05
N ARG A 136 -1.48 9.33 -2.99
CA ARG A 136 -2.87 9.77 -2.84
C ARG A 136 -3.33 10.51 -4.10
N ILE A 137 -4.45 10.04 -4.63
CA ILE A 137 -5.17 10.72 -5.71
C ILE A 137 -5.85 11.94 -5.09
N ARG A 138 -5.61 13.12 -5.63
CA ARG A 138 -6.30 14.36 -5.24
C ARG A 138 -7.40 14.74 -6.24
N THR A 139 -7.22 14.34 -7.49
CA THR A 139 -8.16 14.57 -8.58
C THR A 139 -8.23 13.31 -9.41
N LEU A 140 -9.43 12.74 -9.56
CA LEU A 140 -9.62 11.52 -10.33
C LEU A 140 -9.69 11.83 -11.82
N ARG A 141 -8.64 11.49 -12.57
CA ARG A 141 -8.60 11.59 -14.04
C ARG A 141 -8.81 10.20 -14.64
N VAL A 142 -10.06 9.77 -14.75
CA VAL A 142 -10.44 8.39 -15.09
C VAL A 142 -9.82 7.90 -16.41
N ALA A 143 -9.88 8.70 -17.48
CA ALA A 143 -9.32 8.32 -18.78
C ALA A 143 -7.80 8.10 -18.74
N TRP A 144 -7.08 8.94 -17.99
CA TRP A 144 -5.65 8.77 -17.78
C TRP A 144 -5.37 7.54 -16.91
N LEU A 145 -6.15 7.34 -15.84
CA LEU A 145 -5.97 6.23 -14.92
C LEU A 145 -6.16 4.89 -15.65
N ARG A 146 -7.23 4.76 -16.44
CA ARG A 146 -7.49 3.56 -17.27
C ARG A 146 -6.32 3.23 -18.21
N ARG A 147 -5.65 4.24 -18.79
CA ARG A 147 -4.44 4.02 -19.61
C ARG A 147 -3.24 3.52 -18.81
N GLN A 148 -3.12 3.94 -17.55
CA GLN A 148 -1.98 3.55 -16.69
C GLN A 148 -2.18 2.20 -16.01
N VAL A 149 -3.42 1.87 -15.63
CA VAL A 149 -3.70 0.72 -14.75
C VAL A 149 -4.66 -0.30 -15.34
N GLY A 150 -5.20 -0.03 -16.53
CA GLY A 150 -6.25 -0.83 -17.15
C GLY A 150 -7.65 -0.54 -16.58
N GLU A 151 -8.66 -1.07 -17.27
CA GLU A 151 -10.07 -0.80 -16.99
C GLU A 151 -10.48 -1.26 -15.58
N HIS A 152 -10.09 -2.48 -15.22
CA HIS A 152 -10.53 -3.12 -13.98
C HIS A 152 -10.01 -2.42 -12.72
N LEU A 153 -8.71 -2.13 -12.66
CA LEU A 153 -8.11 -1.42 -11.53
C LEU A 153 -8.64 0.01 -11.45
N ALA A 154 -8.79 0.70 -12.59
CA ALA A 154 -9.35 2.03 -12.61
C ALA A 154 -10.79 2.05 -12.09
N ARG A 155 -11.60 1.04 -12.41
CA ARG A 155 -12.96 0.90 -11.89
C ARG A 155 -12.97 0.73 -10.37
N MET A 156 -12.09 -0.10 -9.79
CA MET A 156 -12.01 -0.24 -8.34
C MET A 156 -11.60 1.07 -7.65
N VAL A 157 -10.66 1.81 -8.22
CA VAL A 157 -10.25 3.14 -7.72
C VAL A 157 -11.41 4.14 -7.82
N GLU A 158 -12.11 4.16 -8.95
CA GLU A 158 -13.27 5.00 -9.20
C GLU A 158 -14.42 4.68 -8.22
N THR A 159 -14.69 3.39 -7.95
CA THR A 159 -15.67 2.97 -6.96
C THR A 159 -15.29 3.47 -5.56
N ALA A 160 -14.05 3.26 -5.11
CA ALA A 160 -13.59 3.77 -3.81
C ALA A 160 -13.66 5.30 -3.74
N TRP A 161 -13.35 5.98 -4.85
CA TRP A 161 -13.43 7.43 -4.95
C TRP A 161 -14.85 7.97 -4.87
N THR A 162 -15.80 7.30 -5.52
CA THR A 162 -17.22 7.68 -5.54
C THR A 162 -17.88 7.38 -4.20
N LEU A 163 -17.67 6.18 -3.65
CA LEU A 163 -18.21 5.81 -2.33
C LEU A 163 -17.68 6.73 -1.23
N GLY A 164 -16.43 7.19 -1.33
CA GLY A 164 -15.89 8.15 -0.36
C GLY A 164 -16.38 9.58 -0.50
N ALA A 165 -17.41 9.84 -1.31
CA ALA A 165 -18.22 11.05 -1.25
C ALA A 165 -19.35 10.95 -0.21
N GLU A 166 -19.73 9.74 0.19
CA GLU A 166 -20.80 9.51 1.16
C GLU A 166 -20.30 9.76 2.60
N PRO A 167 -21.16 10.34 3.48
CA PRO A 167 -20.83 10.53 4.88
C PRO A 167 -20.40 9.22 5.56
N GLY A 168 -19.27 9.26 6.29
CA GLY A 168 -18.73 8.10 7.00
C GLY A 168 -17.92 7.13 6.13
N LEU A 169 -17.76 7.40 4.83
CA LEU A 169 -16.95 6.61 3.89
C LEU A 169 -15.75 7.38 3.31
N GLU A 170 -15.43 8.57 3.82
CA GLU A 170 -14.39 9.48 3.30
C GLU A 170 -13.00 8.81 3.25
N GLY A 171 -12.78 7.82 4.12
CA GLY A 171 -11.61 6.95 4.11
C GLY A 171 -11.39 6.27 2.76
N LEU A 172 -12.44 5.80 2.08
CA LEU A 172 -12.33 5.12 0.79
C LEU A 172 -11.73 6.04 -0.28
N ARG A 173 -12.14 7.32 -0.31
CA ARG A 173 -11.56 8.32 -1.21
C ARG A 173 -10.13 8.66 -0.83
N ARG A 174 -9.85 8.87 0.47
CA ARG A 174 -8.50 9.15 1.00
C ARG A 174 -7.50 8.05 0.60
N TRP A 175 -7.98 6.80 0.55
CA TRP A 175 -7.19 5.61 0.26
C TRP A 175 -7.52 4.97 -1.09
N ALA A 176 -8.12 5.72 -2.03
CA ALA A 176 -8.49 5.19 -3.35
C ALA A 176 -7.28 4.68 -4.14
N HIS A 177 -6.10 5.30 -3.95
CA HIS A 177 -4.81 4.84 -4.48
C HIS A 177 -4.37 3.45 -3.95
N SER A 178 -4.95 3.00 -2.85
CA SER A 178 -4.79 1.65 -2.28
C SER A 178 -6.11 0.87 -2.33
N LEU A 179 -6.92 1.13 -3.36
CA LEU A 179 -8.22 0.46 -3.59
C LEU A 179 -9.19 0.56 -2.40
N GLY A 180 -9.09 1.66 -1.62
CA GLY A 180 -9.93 1.90 -0.44
C GLY A 180 -9.39 1.32 0.87
N HIS A 181 -8.27 0.58 0.84
CA HIS A 181 -7.67 0.02 2.06
C HIS A 181 -6.89 1.10 2.84
N PRO A 182 -7.21 1.37 4.12
CA PRO A 182 -6.59 2.43 4.89
C PRO A 182 -5.20 2.09 5.47
N GLY A 183 -4.75 0.84 5.32
CA GLY A 183 -3.49 0.36 5.88
C GLY A 183 -2.29 0.52 4.95
N HIS A 184 -1.10 0.41 5.53
CA HIS A 184 0.13 0.29 4.76
C HIS A 184 0.25 -1.09 4.13
N LEU A 185 0.86 -1.13 2.94
CA LEU A 185 1.18 -2.38 2.24
C LEU A 185 1.91 -3.38 3.15
N ALA A 186 2.89 -2.90 3.91
CA ALA A 186 3.61 -3.70 4.88
C ALA A 186 3.64 -2.95 6.22
N THR A 187 3.30 -3.65 7.29
CA THR A 187 3.37 -3.12 8.66
C THR A 187 4.06 -4.14 9.53
N LYS A 188 5.03 -3.70 10.34
CA LYS A 188 5.62 -4.52 11.39
C LYS A 188 5.31 -3.94 12.76
N SER A 189 5.11 -4.82 13.74
CA SER A 189 5.12 -4.42 15.15
C SER A 189 6.48 -3.82 15.51
N ARG A 190 6.50 -2.90 16.49
CA ARG A 190 7.70 -2.09 16.81
C ARG A 190 8.96 -2.94 17.05
N ARG A 191 8.80 -4.12 17.67
CA ARG A 191 9.88 -4.98 18.17
C ARG A 191 10.03 -6.29 17.39
N TYR A 192 9.46 -6.35 16.18
CA TYR A 192 9.60 -7.52 15.32
C TYR A 192 11.02 -7.72 14.81
N SER A 193 11.68 -6.63 14.43
CA SER A 193 13.01 -6.65 13.84
C SER A 193 13.75 -5.35 14.09
N LEU A 194 15.07 -5.36 13.82
CA LEU A 194 15.90 -4.15 13.81
C LEU A 194 15.23 -3.02 13.03
N THR A 195 15.43 -1.79 13.51
CA THR A 195 14.86 -0.61 12.83
C THR A 195 15.54 -0.41 11.48
N LEU A 196 14.84 0.20 10.52
CA LEU A 196 15.48 0.61 9.27
C LEU A 196 16.61 1.61 9.53
N GLY A 197 16.52 2.40 10.60
CA GLY A 197 17.59 3.28 11.07
C GLY A 197 18.86 2.51 11.40
N ALA A 198 18.76 1.49 12.26
CA ALA A 198 19.89 0.62 12.62
C ALA A 198 20.51 -0.06 11.37
N LEU A 199 19.67 -0.57 10.45
CA LEU A 199 20.16 -1.16 9.20
C LEU A 199 20.82 -0.16 8.24
N ARG A 200 20.38 1.11 8.24
CA ARG A 200 21.03 2.18 7.45
C ARG A 200 22.36 2.58 8.07
N GLN A 201 22.41 2.70 9.41
CA GLN A 201 23.63 3.02 10.14
C GLN A 201 24.69 1.93 9.94
N ALA A 202 24.33 0.65 10.11
CA ALA A 202 25.25 -0.47 9.87
C ALA A 202 25.79 -0.47 8.43
N ARG A 203 24.94 -0.21 7.42
CA ARG A 203 25.37 -0.07 6.03
C ARG A 203 26.29 1.14 5.82
N ARG A 204 26.04 2.26 6.50
CA ARG A 204 26.89 3.45 6.43
C ARG A 204 28.27 3.14 7.03
N SER A 205 28.33 2.56 8.23
CA SER A 205 29.59 2.18 8.87
C SER A 205 30.40 1.23 8.00
N TRP A 206 29.76 0.18 7.48
CA TRP A 206 30.41 -0.76 6.56
C TRP A 206 30.93 -0.08 5.29
N ARG A 207 30.15 0.82 4.66
CA ARG A 207 30.63 1.57 3.48
C ARG A 207 31.79 2.51 3.81
N ALA A 208 31.78 3.15 4.98
CA ALA A 208 32.87 4.00 5.43
C ALA A 208 34.15 3.18 5.64
N GLU A 209 34.05 1.99 6.25
CA GLU A 209 35.18 1.05 6.38
C GLU A 209 35.73 0.60 5.02
N GLN A 210 34.86 0.24 4.07
CA GLN A 210 35.28 -0.14 2.73
C GLN A 210 35.99 1.00 1.98
N ARG A 211 35.49 2.24 2.10
CA ARG A 211 36.13 3.43 1.52
C ARG A 211 37.50 3.69 2.12
N ARG A 212 37.62 3.65 3.45
CA ARG A 212 38.92 3.78 4.14
C ARG A 212 39.91 2.71 3.70
N ALA A 213 39.46 1.46 3.57
CA ALA A 213 40.31 0.36 3.09
C ALA A 213 40.77 0.56 1.63
N ALA A 214 39.97 1.25 0.80
CA ALA A 214 40.30 1.61 -0.57
C ALA A 214 41.09 2.94 -0.69
N GLY A 215 41.39 3.62 0.42
CA GLY A 215 42.03 4.94 0.42
C GLY A 215 41.12 6.08 -0.07
N GLU A 216 39.80 5.88 -0.11
CA GLU A 216 38.82 6.91 -0.46
C GLU A 216 38.32 7.63 0.80
N ASP A 217 38.10 8.94 0.67
CA ASP A 217 37.42 9.73 1.71
C ASP A 217 35.95 9.31 1.88
N ASP A 218 35.47 9.33 3.12
CA ASP A 218 34.05 9.17 3.43
C ASP A 218 33.37 10.54 3.36
N PRO A 219 32.51 10.82 2.37
CA PRO A 219 31.83 12.11 2.22
C PRO A 219 30.86 12.44 3.36
N TRP A 220 30.67 11.52 4.31
CA TRP A 220 29.87 11.71 5.50
C TRP A 220 30.69 11.71 6.80
N ALA A 221 32.02 11.52 6.76
CA ALA A 221 32.86 11.44 7.96
C ALA A 221 33.11 12.79 8.64
N ASP A 222 32.94 13.89 7.89
CA ASP A 222 33.17 15.23 8.38
C ASP A 222 31.87 15.84 8.92
N ASP A 223 31.90 16.36 10.15
CA ASP A 223 30.81 17.17 10.71
C ASP A 223 30.68 18.52 9.97
N ALA A 224 31.64 18.84 9.09
CA ALA A 224 31.56 19.92 8.11
C ALA A 224 30.59 19.66 6.94
N ALA A 225 29.89 18.52 6.92
CA ALA A 225 28.85 18.26 5.92
C ALA A 225 27.80 19.38 5.93
N VAL A 226 27.85 20.26 4.93
CA VAL A 226 26.90 21.37 4.77
C VAL A 226 25.51 20.79 4.60
N ARG A 227 24.67 20.92 5.63
CA ARG A 227 23.25 20.58 5.54
C ARG A 227 22.58 21.60 4.62
N VAL A 228 22.44 21.25 3.34
CA VAL A 228 21.57 21.97 2.40
C VAL A 228 20.12 21.70 2.80
N GLY A 229 19.61 22.50 3.73
CA GLY A 229 18.26 22.38 4.30
C GLY A 229 17.17 23.04 3.46
N GLU A 230 17.56 23.96 2.56
CA GLU A 230 16.62 24.71 1.74
C GLU A 230 16.76 24.32 0.28
N TRP A 231 15.78 23.55 -0.17
CA TRP A 231 15.64 23.18 -1.57
C TRP A 231 14.54 24.04 -2.17
N ARG A 232 14.91 25.12 -2.85
CA ARG A 232 13.97 25.84 -3.69
C ARG A 232 13.96 25.19 -5.07
N TYR A 233 12.77 24.84 -5.54
CA TYR A 233 12.59 24.48 -6.93
C TYR A 233 13.00 25.67 -7.80
N VAL A 234 14.13 25.54 -8.51
CA VAL A 234 14.66 26.61 -9.38
C VAL A 234 13.94 26.57 -10.72
N ALA A 235 13.96 25.42 -11.38
CA ALA A 235 13.22 25.13 -12.59
C ALA A 235 13.21 23.62 -12.85
N ARG A 236 12.31 23.17 -13.72
CA ARG A 236 12.44 21.91 -14.45
C ARG A 236 12.45 22.29 -15.91
N GLY A 237 13.62 22.19 -16.52
CA GLY A 237 13.81 22.44 -17.94
C GLY A 237 14.15 21.15 -18.67
N TYR A 238 14.28 21.29 -19.97
CA TYR A 238 14.83 20.29 -20.86
C TYR A 238 16.36 20.40 -20.80
N ALA A 239 17.08 19.27 -20.71
CA ALA A 239 18.53 19.28 -20.57
C ALA A 239 19.22 19.73 -21.87
N SER A 240 18.51 19.65 -22.99
CA SER A 240 18.96 20.07 -24.31
C SER A 240 17.85 20.77 -25.09
N LEU A 241 18.23 21.49 -26.15
CA LEU A 241 17.27 22.03 -27.13
C LEU A 241 16.48 20.91 -27.82
N GLY A 242 17.07 19.71 -27.97
CA GLY A 242 16.40 18.54 -28.53
C GLY A 242 15.27 18.01 -27.63
N ASP A 243 15.50 17.96 -26.33
CA ASP A 243 14.48 17.59 -25.34
C ASP A 243 13.32 18.60 -25.33
N ALA A 244 13.62 19.90 -25.51
CA ALA A 244 12.62 20.95 -25.61
C ALA A 244 11.77 20.81 -26.88
N ALA A 245 12.42 20.63 -28.03
CA ALA A 245 11.75 20.39 -29.30
C ALA A 245 10.89 19.12 -29.25
N LEU A 246 11.38 18.04 -28.64
CA LEU A 246 10.61 16.80 -28.49
C LEU A 246 9.34 17.01 -27.67
N ALA A 247 9.44 17.72 -26.56
CA ALA A 247 8.29 17.98 -25.71
C ALA A 247 7.27 18.94 -26.35
N GLU A 248 7.74 19.94 -27.09
CA GLU A 248 6.88 20.80 -27.90
C GLU A 248 6.14 20.00 -28.97
N ARG A 249 6.85 19.12 -29.70
CA ARG A 249 6.23 18.19 -30.65
C ARG A 249 5.20 17.27 -30.00
N MET A 250 5.49 16.73 -28.81
CA MET A 250 4.53 15.91 -28.07
C MET A 250 3.29 16.71 -27.65
N ALA A 251 3.45 17.98 -27.27
CA ALA A 251 2.35 18.87 -26.92
C ALA A 251 1.48 19.21 -28.15
N GLU A 252 2.10 19.54 -29.29
CA GLU A 252 1.44 19.74 -30.58
C GLU A 252 0.66 18.49 -31.01
N GLN A 253 1.30 17.32 -30.98
CA GLN A 253 0.65 16.05 -31.32
C GLN A 253 -0.53 15.74 -30.39
N HIS A 254 -0.40 16.01 -29.10
CA HIS A 254 -1.49 15.82 -28.16
C HIS A 254 -2.65 16.80 -28.41
N ALA A 255 -2.36 18.06 -28.72
CA ALA A 255 -3.39 19.05 -29.06
C ALA A 255 -4.11 18.68 -30.37
N PHE A 256 -3.37 18.24 -31.38
CA PHE A 256 -3.90 17.73 -32.65
C PHE A 256 -4.80 16.51 -32.41
N ALA A 257 -4.33 15.52 -31.65
CA ALA A 257 -5.12 14.32 -31.31
C ALA A 257 -6.42 14.67 -30.56
N LEU A 258 -6.41 15.71 -29.71
CA LEU A 258 -7.62 16.19 -29.05
C LEU A 258 -8.58 16.89 -30.02
N ALA A 259 -8.07 17.65 -30.99
CA ALA A 259 -8.89 18.30 -32.01
C ALA A 259 -9.55 17.27 -32.94
N GLU A 260 -8.77 16.32 -33.46
CA GLU A 260 -9.26 15.18 -34.26
C GLU A 260 -10.32 14.38 -33.51
N TYR A 261 -10.06 14.05 -32.24
CA TYR A 261 -11.03 13.33 -31.41
C TYR A 261 -12.33 14.11 -31.23
N ARG A 262 -12.27 15.43 -31.01
CA ARG A 262 -13.47 16.28 -30.87
C ARG A 262 -14.27 16.32 -32.17
N ASP A 263 -13.59 16.45 -33.30
CA ASP A 263 -14.20 16.48 -34.63
C ASP A 263 -14.85 15.12 -34.97
N GLN A 264 -14.17 14.02 -34.66
CA GLN A 264 -14.73 12.66 -34.79
C GLN A 264 -16.00 12.50 -33.95
N ILE A 265 -15.98 12.91 -32.68
CA ILE A 265 -17.15 12.85 -31.79
C ILE A 265 -18.28 13.75 -32.31
N ALA A 266 -17.97 14.93 -32.86
CA ALA A 266 -18.96 15.83 -33.44
C ALA A 266 -19.64 15.20 -34.66
N ARG A 267 -18.85 14.62 -35.59
CA ARG A 267 -19.37 13.88 -36.76
C ARG A 267 -20.22 12.68 -36.36
N GLU A 268 -19.77 11.90 -35.39
CA GLU A 268 -20.51 10.74 -34.91
C GLU A 268 -21.82 11.15 -34.22
N ASN A 269 -21.81 12.24 -33.45
CA ASN A 269 -23.03 12.77 -32.83
C ASN A 269 -24.03 13.34 -33.84
N ALA A 270 -23.54 13.99 -34.91
CA ALA A 270 -24.40 14.45 -36.01
C ALA A 270 -25.07 13.26 -36.71
N PHE A 271 -24.31 12.23 -37.07
CA PHE A 271 -24.87 11.00 -37.65
C PHE A 271 -25.88 10.32 -36.72
N ARG A 272 -25.56 10.19 -35.42
CA ARG A 272 -26.46 9.59 -34.43
C ARG A 272 -27.77 10.37 -34.28
N ALA A 273 -27.71 11.70 -34.37
CA ALA A 273 -28.91 12.54 -34.36
C ALA A 273 -29.80 12.26 -35.58
N GLU A 274 -29.23 12.08 -36.78
CA GLU A 274 -29.97 11.73 -38.00
C GLU A 274 -30.67 10.36 -37.90
N VAL A 275 -30.03 9.38 -37.26
CA VAL A 275 -30.59 8.02 -37.10
C VAL A 275 -31.38 7.81 -35.80
N GLY A 276 -31.68 8.88 -35.05
CA GLY A 276 -32.48 8.82 -33.82
C GLY A 276 -31.80 8.14 -32.63
N LEU A 277 -30.47 8.05 -32.63
CA LEU A 277 -29.67 7.47 -31.54
C LEU A 277 -29.17 8.56 -30.57
N PRO A 278 -29.07 8.27 -29.26
CA PRO A 278 -28.57 9.23 -28.28
C PRO A 278 -27.09 9.56 -28.53
N PRO A 279 -26.62 10.80 -28.22
CA PRO A 279 -25.26 11.21 -28.50
C PRO A 279 -24.23 10.45 -27.67
N VAL A 280 -23.02 10.30 -28.21
CA VAL A 280 -21.84 9.83 -27.48
C VAL A 280 -21.44 10.90 -26.47
N PRO A 281 -21.44 10.58 -25.16
CA PRO A 281 -21.10 11.56 -24.13
C PRO A 281 -19.63 11.96 -24.26
N ALA A 282 -19.37 13.27 -24.30
CA ALA A 282 -18.02 13.79 -24.22
C ALA A 282 -17.38 13.33 -22.89
N ARG A 283 -16.16 12.76 -22.96
CA ARG A 283 -15.43 12.36 -21.73
C ARG A 283 -15.21 13.59 -20.84
N GLY A 284 -16.04 13.74 -19.81
CA GLY A 284 -15.94 14.80 -18.79
C GLY A 284 -17.23 15.53 -18.41
N SER A 285 -18.36 15.30 -19.08
CA SER A 285 -19.61 16.07 -18.83
C SER A 285 -20.67 15.40 -17.95
N SER A 286 -20.33 14.38 -17.15
CA SER A 286 -21.27 13.85 -16.15
C SER A 286 -21.30 14.75 -14.90
N ARG A 287 -21.95 15.92 -15.03
CA ARG A 287 -22.58 16.65 -13.91
C ARG A 287 -24.06 16.81 -14.26
N GLY A 288 -24.85 15.78 -13.95
CA GLY A 288 -26.30 15.88 -13.83
C GLY A 288 -26.63 16.62 -12.54
N MET A 289 -27.33 17.75 -12.63
CA MET A 289 -28.80 17.81 -12.60
C MET A 289 -29.34 17.65 -11.17
N SER A 290 -29.50 18.81 -10.55
CA SER A 290 -30.42 19.07 -9.44
C SER A 290 -31.80 18.49 -9.76
N ARG A 291 -32.32 17.65 -8.86
CA ARG A 291 -33.75 17.35 -8.79
C ARG A 291 -34.42 18.46 -7.99
N ALA A 292 -35.08 19.38 -8.67
CA ALA A 292 -36.22 20.08 -8.11
C ALA A 292 -37.43 19.16 -8.27
N ALA A 293 -38.05 18.76 -7.17
CA ALA A 293 -39.39 18.20 -7.16
C ALA A 293 -40.26 19.17 -6.37
N SER A 294 -41.20 19.82 -7.05
CA SER A 294 -42.33 20.52 -6.47
C SER A 294 -43.49 19.54 -6.33
N ALA A 295 -43.92 19.32 -5.10
CA ALA A 295 -45.32 19.23 -4.67
C ALA A 295 -45.31 19.40 -3.14
#